data_AF-A0A7G2J0Y0-F1
#
_entry.id   AF-A0A7G2J0Y0-F1
#
_cell.length_a   1.000
_cell.length_b   1.000
_cell.length_c   1.000
_cell.angle_alpha   90.00
_cell.angle_beta   90.00
_cell.angle_gamma   90.00
#
_symmetry.space_group_name_H-M   'P 1'
#
loop_
_entity.id
_entity.type
_entity.pdbx_description
1 polymer ?
#
loop_
_entity_poly.entity_id
_entity_poly.type
_entity_poly.pdbx_seq_one_letter_code
_entity_poly.pdbx_strand_id
1 'polypeptide(L)'
;MTTAQLPSGSTMVNTSKVLGEITDYYLTKEQKNVASVFTVGGFGFSGQGQNNGLAFISLKPWSERVGEENSVTAIIRRAMMALSTINNAVVYPFNLPAVAELGTASGFDMELLDNGNLGHEKMMQARNELLALANQSSGEVDGVRPNGLEDTPMFRIHVDAKKAEAMGVALSDINQTISTAFGSRYVNDFLNQGRVKKSVCPGRYAIPYVA
;
A
#
# COMPACT_ATOMS: atom_id res chain seq x y z
N MET A 1 -4.70 -12.95 -7.01
CA MET A 1 -3.77 -11.89 -6.57
C MET A 1 -3.73 -11.89 -5.05
N THR A 2 -2.71 -11.26 -4.44
CA THR A 2 -2.64 -11.06 -2.98
C THR A 2 -2.23 -9.63 -2.69
N THR A 3 -2.95 -8.93 -1.80
CA THR A 3 -2.51 -7.64 -1.25
C THR A 3 -1.78 -7.85 0.07
N ALA A 4 -0.85 -6.95 0.37
CA ALA A 4 -0.19 -6.85 1.67
C ALA A 4 -0.26 -5.40 2.14
N GLN A 5 -0.88 -5.18 3.30
CA GLN A 5 -1.05 -3.88 3.92
C GLN A 5 -0.41 -3.89 5.31
N LEU A 6 0.73 -3.22 5.45
CA LEU A 6 1.40 -3.06 6.74
C LEU A 6 0.83 -1.83 7.48
N PRO A 7 0.97 -1.79 8.82
CA PRO A 7 0.62 -0.62 9.61
C PRO A 7 1.26 0.66 9.08
N SER A 8 0.55 1.76 9.29
CA SER A 8 1.02 3.11 9.02
C SER A 8 2.43 3.36 9.60
N GLY A 9 3.29 4.01 8.82
CA GLY A 9 4.69 4.26 9.19
C GLY A 9 5.66 3.10 8.91
N SER A 10 5.18 1.95 8.42
CA SER A 10 6.06 0.86 8.01
C SER A 10 6.92 1.23 6.79
N THR A 11 8.17 0.80 6.82
CA THR A 11 9.15 1.09 5.75
C THR A 11 9.03 0.11 4.59
N MET A 12 9.53 0.51 3.42
CA MET A 12 9.62 -0.37 2.25
C MET A 12 10.39 -1.66 2.56
N VAL A 13 11.40 -1.60 3.44
CA VAL A 13 12.18 -2.78 3.86
C VAL A 13 11.29 -3.82 4.56
N ASN A 14 10.38 -3.39 5.43
CA ASN A 14 9.47 -4.30 6.11
C ASN A 14 8.43 -4.87 5.15
N THR A 15 7.90 -4.03 4.25
CA THR A 15 6.97 -4.48 3.21
C THR A 15 7.60 -5.50 2.28
N SER A 16 8.85 -5.29 1.85
CA SER A 16 9.59 -6.24 1.02
C SER A 16 9.83 -7.58 1.72
N LYS A 17 10.02 -7.60 3.05
CA LYS A 17 10.11 -8.86 3.82
C LYS A 17 8.81 -9.65 3.77
N VAL A 18 7.68 -8.98 4.02
CA VAL A 18 6.35 -9.59 3.94
C VAL A 18 6.06 -10.10 2.52
N LEU A 19 6.39 -9.33 1.48
CA LEU A 19 6.27 -9.77 0.09
C LEU A 19 7.16 -10.98 -0.23
N GLY A 20 8.33 -11.07 0.40
CA GLY A 20 9.20 -12.24 0.36
C GLY A 20 8.52 -13.47 0.97
N GLU A 21 7.95 -13.35 2.18
CA GLU A 21 7.22 -14.44 2.85
C GLU A 21 6.02 -14.93 2.02
N ILE A 22 5.28 -14.00 1.41
CA ILE A 22 4.18 -14.32 0.48
C ILE A 22 4.70 -15.10 -0.73
N THR A 23 5.81 -14.66 -1.31
CA THR A 23 6.45 -15.30 -2.45
C THR A 23 6.88 -16.72 -2.10
N ASP A 24 7.57 -16.88 -0.98
CA ASP A 24 8.04 -18.17 -0.48
C ASP A 24 6.87 -19.13 -0.22
N TYR A 25 5.78 -18.66 0.39
CA TYR A 25 4.58 -19.48 0.59
C TYR A 25 4.06 -20.04 -0.75
N TYR A 26 3.84 -19.18 -1.75
CA TYR A 26 3.28 -19.61 -3.03
C TYR A 26 4.25 -20.52 -3.82
N LEU A 27 5.55 -20.25 -3.77
CA LEU A 27 6.55 -21.03 -4.49
C LEU A 27 6.89 -22.36 -3.80
N THR A 28 6.66 -22.50 -2.49
CA THR A 28 6.98 -23.72 -1.74
C THR A 28 5.74 -24.55 -1.42
N LYS A 29 4.72 -23.96 -0.79
CA LYS A 29 3.51 -24.67 -0.33
C LYS A 29 2.51 -24.90 -1.45
N GLU A 30 2.45 -24.00 -2.43
CA GLU A 30 1.55 -24.08 -3.58
C GLU A 30 2.29 -24.37 -4.91
N GLN A 31 3.52 -24.88 -4.85
CA GLN A 31 4.37 -25.14 -6.02
C GLN A 31 3.71 -26.01 -7.10
N LYS A 32 2.80 -26.91 -6.71
CA LYS A 32 2.04 -27.74 -7.65
C LYS A 32 1.12 -26.90 -8.53
N ASN A 33 0.58 -25.81 -7.99
CA ASN A 33 -0.43 -24.96 -8.61
C ASN A 33 0.13 -23.66 -9.19
N VAL A 34 1.18 -23.11 -8.58
CA VAL A 34 1.75 -21.80 -8.94
C VAL A 34 2.86 -21.99 -9.97
N ALA A 35 2.82 -21.18 -11.03
CA ALA A 35 3.85 -21.13 -12.06
C ALA A 35 4.89 -20.04 -11.74
N SER A 36 4.43 -18.85 -11.32
CA SER A 36 5.30 -17.73 -10.97
C SER A 36 4.61 -16.75 -10.03
N VAL A 37 5.42 -15.97 -9.31
CA VAL A 37 4.99 -14.90 -8.43
C VAL A 37 5.75 -13.63 -8.78
N PHE A 38 5.03 -12.54 -8.98
CA PHE A 38 5.59 -11.21 -9.22
C PHE A 38 5.08 -10.25 -8.14
N THR A 39 5.98 -9.62 -7.39
CA THR A 39 5.62 -8.73 -6.29
C THR A 39 6.01 -7.28 -6.60
N VAL A 40 5.20 -6.35 -6.11
CA VAL A 40 5.39 -4.90 -6.25
C VAL A 40 5.22 -4.28 -4.86
N GLY A 41 6.27 -3.66 -4.35
CA GLY A 41 6.21 -2.85 -3.13
C GLY A 41 5.96 -1.38 -3.46
N GLY A 42 5.32 -0.65 -2.56
CA GLY A 42 5.01 0.77 -2.72
C GLY A 42 3.64 1.06 -3.31
N PHE A 43 2.97 0.04 -3.86
CA PHE A 43 1.69 0.17 -4.55
C PHE A 43 0.70 -0.89 -4.08
N GLY A 44 -0.54 -0.47 -3.86
CA GLY A 44 -1.69 -1.32 -3.53
C GLY A 44 -2.97 -0.76 -4.11
N PHE A 45 -4.05 -1.56 -4.12
CA PHE A 45 -5.38 -1.07 -4.51
C PHE A 45 -5.93 -0.01 -3.55
N SER A 46 -5.48 0.00 -2.29
CA SER A 46 -5.75 1.01 -1.26
C SER A 46 -4.93 2.29 -1.40
N GLY A 47 -3.97 2.35 -2.35
CA GLY A 47 -3.17 3.54 -2.63
C GLY A 47 -1.67 3.29 -2.76
N GLN A 48 -0.91 4.38 -2.87
CA GLN A 48 0.55 4.39 -2.95
C GLN A 48 1.14 4.65 -1.56
N GLY A 49 2.11 3.84 -1.14
CA GLY A 49 2.72 3.97 0.19
C GLY A 49 3.76 2.89 0.46
N GLN A 50 4.80 3.21 1.23
CA GLN A 50 5.86 2.26 1.56
C GLN A 50 5.36 1.02 2.31
N ASN A 51 4.22 1.13 2.98
CA ASN A 51 3.54 0.06 3.71
C ASN A 51 2.58 -0.78 2.85
N ASN A 52 2.48 -0.49 1.54
CA ASN A 52 1.58 -1.20 0.62
C ASN A 52 2.36 -2.13 -0.30
N GLY A 53 1.80 -3.30 -0.57
CA GLY A 53 2.36 -4.25 -1.51
C GLY A 53 1.29 -5.08 -2.24
N LEU A 54 1.66 -5.54 -3.43
CA LEU A 54 0.86 -6.42 -4.27
C LEU A 54 1.69 -7.60 -4.73
N ALA A 55 1.05 -8.77 -4.80
CA ALA A 55 1.58 -9.96 -5.44
C ALA A 55 0.62 -10.44 -6.53
N PHE A 56 1.16 -10.59 -7.74
CA PHE A 56 0.55 -11.24 -8.87
C PHE A 56 1.02 -12.69 -8.89
N ILE A 57 0.07 -13.61 -8.79
CA ILE A 57 0.34 -15.05 -8.76
C ILE A 57 -0.17 -15.63 -10.07
N SER A 58 0.75 -16.07 -10.92
CA SER A 58 0.41 -16.80 -12.13
C SER A 58 0.26 -18.28 -11.78
N LEU A 59 -0.91 -18.84 -12.03
CA LEU A 59 -1.18 -20.26 -11.85
C LEU A 59 -0.76 -21.04 -13.09
N LYS A 60 -0.48 -22.33 -12.89
CA LYS A 60 -0.27 -23.28 -13.99
C LYS A 60 -1.56 -23.50 -14.80
N PRO A 61 -1.45 -24.01 -16.05
CA PRO A 61 -2.60 -24.39 -16.86
C PRO A 61 -3.56 -25.31 -16.09
N TRP A 62 -4.87 -25.21 -16.37
CA TRP A 62 -5.89 -26.04 -15.70
C TRP A 62 -5.65 -27.54 -15.86
N SER A 63 -5.07 -27.97 -16.99
CA SER A 63 -4.70 -29.38 -17.22
C SER A 63 -3.69 -29.93 -16.22
N GLU A 64 -2.87 -29.07 -15.61
CA GLU A 64 -1.87 -29.44 -14.61
C GLU A 64 -2.40 -29.29 -13.17
N ARG A 65 -3.60 -28.74 -13.00
CA ARG A 65 -4.26 -28.46 -11.72
C ARG A 65 -5.58 -29.22 -11.61
N VAL A 66 -5.50 -30.55 -11.67
CA VAL A 66 -6.66 -31.44 -11.58
C VAL A 66 -7.14 -31.51 -10.13
N GLY A 67 -8.46 -31.53 -9.91
CA GLY A 67 -9.08 -31.62 -8.59
C GLY A 67 -9.59 -30.28 -8.04
N GLU A 68 -10.69 -30.33 -7.29
CA GLU A 68 -11.32 -29.14 -6.70
C GLU A 68 -10.38 -28.42 -5.71
N GLU A 69 -9.46 -29.15 -5.08
CA GLU A 69 -8.44 -28.64 -4.18
C GLU A 69 -7.40 -27.76 -4.90
N ASN A 70 -7.26 -27.88 -6.22
CA ASN A 70 -6.36 -27.08 -7.04
C ASN A 70 -7.09 -25.94 -7.78
N SER A 71 -8.37 -25.74 -7.45
CA SER A 71 -9.13 -24.56 -7.88
C SER A 71 -8.58 -23.28 -7.25
N VAL A 72 -8.82 -22.15 -7.93
CA VAL A 72 -8.39 -20.83 -7.43
C VAL A 72 -8.99 -20.53 -6.06
N THR A 73 -10.25 -20.87 -5.84
CA THR A 73 -10.96 -20.67 -4.57
C THR A 73 -10.33 -21.49 -3.44
N ALA A 74 -9.96 -22.75 -3.70
CA ALA A 74 -9.30 -23.59 -2.70
C ALA A 74 -7.89 -23.08 -2.35
N ILE A 75 -7.13 -22.61 -3.34
CA ILE A 75 -5.81 -22.00 -3.15
C ILE A 75 -5.94 -20.72 -2.31
N ILE A 76 -6.90 -19.85 -2.63
CA ILE A 76 -7.17 -18.61 -1.88
C ILE A 76 -7.48 -18.93 -0.41
N ARG A 77 -8.34 -19.93 -0.15
CA ARG A 77 -8.70 -20.32 1.23
C ARG A 77 -7.48 -20.79 2.02
N ARG A 78 -6.61 -21.63 1.41
CA ARG A 78 -5.37 -22.08 2.06
C ARG A 78 -4.39 -20.94 2.28
N ALA A 79 -4.24 -20.07 1.29
CA ALA A 79 -3.38 -18.90 1.37
C ALA A 79 -3.86 -17.94 2.47
N MET A 80 -5.17 -17.70 2.60
CA MET A 80 -5.74 -16.90 3.68
C MET A 80 -5.36 -17.45 5.05
N MET A 81 -5.56 -18.74 5.29
CA MET A 81 -5.24 -19.37 6.58
C MET A 81 -3.73 -19.37 6.88
N ALA A 82 -2.89 -19.56 5.86
CA ALA A 82 -1.44 -19.62 6.06
C ALA A 82 -0.83 -18.22 6.22
N LEU A 83 -1.28 -17.24 5.44
CA LEU A 83 -0.73 -15.88 5.44
C LEU A 83 -1.32 -15.01 6.56
N SER A 84 -2.45 -15.40 7.16
CA SER A 84 -2.97 -14.75 8.36
C SER A 84 -2.05 -14.88 9.58
N THR A 85 -1.05 -15.77 9.53
CA THR A 85 -0.05 -15.89 10.60
C THR A 85 1.07 -14.85 10.50
N ILE A 86 1.15 -14.10 9.40
CA ILE A 86 2.14 -13.04 9.22
C ILE A 86 1.78 -11.90 10.19
N ASN A 87 2.65 -11.68 11.18
CA ASN A 87 2.48 -10.59 12.13
C ASN A 87 2.78 -9.25 11.47
N ASN A 88 2.09 -8.19 11.91
CA ASN A 88 2.30 -6.81 11.44
C ASN A 88 2.01 -6.58 9.94
N ALA A 89 1.16 -7.39 9.32
CA ALA A 89 0.61 -7.13 7.99
C ALA A 89 -0.77 -7.75 7.85
N VAL A 90 -1.69 -7.03 7.19
CA VAL A 90 -2.95 -7.59 6.71
C VAL A 90 -2.70 -8.09 5.29
N VAL A 91 -2.71 -9.40 5.12
CA VAL A 91 -2.47 -10.05 3.82
C VAL A 91 -3.77 -10.68 3.32
N TYR A 92 -4.22 -10.27 2.14
CA TYR A 92 -5.52 -10.69 1.62
C TYR A 92 -5.39 -11.25 0.19
N PRO A 93 -5.44 -12.58 0.03
CA PRO A 93 -5.58 -13.24 -1.26
C PRO A 93 -7.00 -13.13 -1.79
N PHE A 94 -7.14 -12.82 -3.08
CA PHE A 94 -8.44 -12.73 -3.74
C PHE A 94 -8.32 -13.01 -5.25
N ASN A 95 -9.45 -13.36 -5.88
CA ASN A 95 -9.52 -13.53 -7.32
C ASN A 95 -10.03 -12.24 -7.97
N LEU A 96 -9.50 -11.89 -9.13
CA LEU A 96 -10.07 -10.81 -9.92
C LEU A 96 -11.42 -11.25 -10.51
N PRO A 97 -12.40 -10.34 -10.64
CA PRO A 97 -13.65 -10.65 -11.32
C PRO A 97 -13.41 -10.93 -12.81
N ALA A 98 -14.35 -11.64 -13.45
CA ALA A 98 -14.24 -12.05 -14.86
C ALA A 98 -14.20 -10.87 -15.85
N VAL A 99 -14.71 -9.70 -15.44
CA VAL A 99 -14.70 -8.46 -16.22
C VAL A 99 -14.00 -7.39 -15.38
N ALA A 100 -12.80 -7.01 -15.78
CA ALA A 100 -11.97 -6.04 -15.05
C ALA A 100 -12.62 -4.65 -14.93
N GLU A 101 -13.51 -4.29 -15.87
CA GLU A 101 -14.23 -3.01 -15.85
C GLU A 101 -15.33 -2.92 -14.78
N LEU A 102 -15.72 -4.04 -14.16
CA LEU A 102 -16.70 -4.05 -13.06
C LEU A 102 -16.06 -3.83 -11.68
N GLY A 103 -14.75 -3.53 -11.65
CA GLY A 103 -14.00 -3.26 -10.42
C GLY A 103 -13.06 -4.40 -10.03
N THR A 104 -12.38 -4.22 -8.90
CA THR A 104 -11.36 -5.16 -8.39
C THR A 104 -11.87 -6.03 -7.25
N ALA A 105 -13.07 -5.74 -6.74
CA ALA A 105 -13.75 -6.49 -5.69
C ALA A 105 -15.23 -6.68 -6.06
N SER A 106 -15.76 -7.88 -5.77
CA SER A 106 -17.18 -8.19 -5.87
C SER A 106 -17.91 -7.76 -4.59
N GLY A 107 -19.12 -7.21 -4.70
CA GLY A 107 -19.96 -6.84 -3.55
C GLY A 107 -20.67 -5.51 -3.75
N PHE A 108 -20.68 -4.69 -2.71
CA PHE A 108 -21.14 -3.31 -2.75
C PHE A 108 -19.97 -2.34 -2.57
N ASP A 109 -20.16 -1.11 -3.02
CA ASP A 109 -19.27 0.01 -2.77
C ASP A 109 -20.10 1.16 -2.18
N MET A 110 -19.55 1.85 -1.17
CA MET A 110 -20.24 2.94 -0.49
C MET A 110 -19.26 4.00 0.00
N GLU A 111 -19.70 5.25 -0.05
CA GLU A 111 -18.94 6.40 0.44
C GLU A 111 -19.62 6.97 1.68
N LEU A 112 -18.85 7.12 2.76
CA LEU A 112 -19.31 7.82 3.96
C LEU A 112 -19.03 9.32 3.80
N LEU A 113 -20.07 10.15 3.91
CA LEU A 113 -19.98 11.60 3.67
C LEU A 113 -20.15 12.40 4.97
N ASP A 114 -19.29 13.40 5.17
CA ASP A 114 -19.46 14.42 6.20
C ASP A 114 -20.19 15.64 5.62
N ASN A 115 -21.52 15.62 5.70
CA ASN A 115 -22.36 16.74 5.27
C ASN A 115 -22.47 17.84 6.34
N GLY A 116 -22.01 17.59 7.57
CA GLY A 116 -22.11 18.51 8.70
C GLY A 116 -20.87 19.36 8.92
N ASN A 117 -19.79 19.13 8.15
CA ASN A 117 -18.47 19.71 8.38
C ASN A 117 -17.96 19.45 9.81
N LEU A 118 -18.19 18.22 10.29
CA LEU A 118 -17.79 17.75 11.62
C LEU A 118 -16.27 17.53 11.72
N GLY A 119 -15.60 17.37 10.58
CA GLY A 119 -14.15 17.26 10.47
C GLY A 119 -13.62 15.83 10.53
N HIS A 120 -12.32 15.70 10.26
CA HIS A 120 -11.63 14.43 10.03
C HIS A 120 -11.77 13.44 11.19
N GLU A 121 -11.55 13.87 12.43
CA GLU A 121 -11.62 12.97 13.60
C GLU A 121 -13.01 12.35 13.78
N LYS A 122 -14.07 13.14 13.57
CA LYS A 122 -15.46 12.67 13.69
C LYS A 122 -15.84 11.73 12.55
N MET A 123 -15.36 11.99 11.34
CA MET A 123 -15.53 11.10 10.20
C MET A 123 -14.85 9.75 10.44
N MET A 124 -13.63 9.74 10.98
CA MET A 124 -12.90 8.52 11.32
C MET A 124 -13.61 7.70 12.41
N GLN A 125 -14.17 8.37 13.43
CA GLN A 125 -14.99 7.72 14.46
C GLN A 125 -16.23 7.05 13.86
N ALA A 126 -17.00 7.77 13.03
CA ALA A 126 -18.21 7.26 12.38
C ALA A 126 -17.91 6.06 11.46
N ARG A 127 -16.80 6.12 10.71
CA ARG A 127 -16.30 4.99 9.90
C ARG A 127 -16.03 3.75 10.76
N ASN A 128 -15.32 3.92 11.87
CA ASN A 128 -14.96 2.80 12.74
C ASN A 128 -16.19 2.19 13.42
N GLU A 129 -17.17 3.02 13.80
CA GLU A 129 -18.45 2.58 14.32
C GLU A 129 -19.24 1.78 13.27
N LEU A 130 -19.32 2.26 12.03
CA LEU A 130 -19.95 1.54 10.92
C LEU A 130 -19.30 0.16 10.69
N LEU A 131 -17.97 0.09 10.69
CA LEU A 131 -17.25 -1.18 10.54
C LEU A 131 -17.48 -2.12 11.73
N ALA A 132 -17.56 -1.59 12.95
CA ALA A 132 -17.86 -2.40 14.14
C ALA A 132 -19.28 -2.96 14.11
N LEU A 133 -20.26 -2.20 13.61
CA LEU A 133 -21.64 -2.66 13.41
C LEU A 133 -21.71 -3.70 12.28
N ALA A 134 -21.02 -3.47 11.16
CA ALA A 134 -20.98 -4.42 10.05
C ALA A 134 -20.41 -5.78 10.48
N ASN A 135 -19.35 -5.78 11.30
CA ASN A 135 -18.77 -7.01 11.85
C ASN A 135 -19.72 -7.78 12.79
N GLN A 136 -20.68 -7.10 13.41
CA GLN A 136 -21.71 -7.74 14.26
C GLN A 136 -22.86 -8.34 13.42
N SER A 137 -23.11 -7.79 12.24
CA SER A 137 -24.14 -8.25 11.30
C SER A 137 -23.65 -9.35 10.35
N SER A 138 -22.89 -10.32 10.87
CA SER A 138 -22.18 -11.37 10.10
C SER A 138 -23.09 -12.34 9.31
N GLY A 139 -24.42 -12.16 9.35
CA GLY A 139 -25.38 -12.87 8.51
C GLY A 139 -25.89 -12.09 7.29
N GLU A 140 -25.64 -10.78 7.21
CA GLU A 140 -26.13 -9.90 6.14
C GLU A 140 -25.00 -9.32 5.28
N VAL A 141 -23.86 -9.02 5.91
CA VAL A 141 -22.67 -8.46 5.26
C VAL A 141 -21.43 -9.24 5.67
N ASP A 142 -20.52 -9.44 4.73
CA ASP A 142 -19.24 -10.13 4.97
C ASP A 142 -18.10 -9.40 4.25
N GLY A 143 -16.89 -9.47 4.82
CA GLY A 143 -15.68 -8.89 4.23
C GLY A 143 -15.65 -7.36 4.11
N VAL A 144 -16.44 -6.65 4.93
CA VAL A 144 -16.52 -5.17 4.95
C VAL A 144 -15.19 -4.58 5.43
N ARG A 145 -14.64 -3.65 4.65
CA ARG A 145 -13.32 -3.04 4.92
C ARG A 145 -13.27 -1.59 4.43
N PRO A 146 -12.49 -0.73 5.08
CA PRO A 146 -12.25 0.62 4.57
C PRO A 146 -11.32 0.59 3.35
N ASN A 147 -11.55 1.50 2.40
CA ASN A 147 -10.67 1.70 1.24
C ASN A 147 -9.63 2.82 1.45
N GLY A 148 -9.76 3.60 2.53
CA GLY A 148 -8.83 4.68 2.88
C GLY A 148 -7.60 4.21 3.65
N LEU A 149 -6.64 5.13 3.81
CA LEU A 149 -5.48 4.94 4.69
C LEU A 149 -5.81 5.43 6.11
N GLU A 150 -5.29 4.73 7.12
CA GLU A 150 -5.31 5.23 8.50
C GLU A 150 -4.41 6.45 8.65
N ASP A 151 -4.68 7.24 9.69
CA ASP A 151 -3.83 8.38 10.02
C ASP A 151 -2.39 7.94 10.29
N THR A 152 -1.46 8.76 9.83
CA THR A 152 -0.03 8.47 9.92
C THR A 152 0.68 9.50 10.79
N PRO A 153 1.65 9.10 11.63
CA PRO A 153 2.47 10.05 12.37
C PRO A 153 3.19 10.99 11.40
N MET A 154 2.90 12.29 11.50
CA MET A 154 3.53 13.32 10.70
C MET A 154 4.52 14.12 11.54
N PHE A 155 5.70 14.39 10.97
CA PHE A 155 6.68 15.29 11.58
C PHE A 155 6.47 16.71 11.04
N ARG A 156 5.98 17.62 11.89
CA ARG A 156 5.72 19.01 11.52
C ARG A 156 6.89 19.91 11.92
N ILE A 157 7.51 20.55 10.93
CA ILE A 157 8.59 21.52 11.15
C ILE A 157 7.98 22.90 11.32
N HIS A 158 8.22 23.52 12.48
CA HIS A 158 7.83 24.90 12.77
C HIS A 158 9.05 25.81 12.68
N VAL A 159 9.02 26.77 11.75
CA VAL A 159 10.08 27.77 11.59
C VAL A 159 9.67 29.05 12.33
N ASP A 160 10.52 29.52 13.25
CA ASP A 160 10.36 30.80 13.91
C ASP A 160 10.90 31.93 13.01
N ALA A 161 9.99 32.65 12.37
CA ALA A 161 10.32 33.75 11.48
C ALA A 161 11.03 34.91 12.19
N LYS A 162 10.64 35.24 13.43
CA LYS A 162 11.23 36.35 14.17
C LYS A 162 12.68 36.05 14.53
N LYS A 163 12.95 34.81 14.93
CA LYS A 163 14.31 34.36 15.23
C LYS A 163 15.19 34.27 13.98
N ALA A 164 14.63 33.80 12.86
CA ALA A 164 15.34 33.77 11.59
C ALA A 164 15.76 35.16 11.12
N GLU A 165 14.85 36.13 11.19
CA GLU A 165 15.12 37.53 10.84
C GLU A 165 16.17 38.16 11.76
N ALA A 166 16.07 37.94 13.08
CA ALA A 166 17.07 38.41 14.05
C ALA A 166 18.47 37.83 13.82
N MET A 167 18.57 36.63 13.24
CA MET A 167 19.82 35.97 12.87
C MET A 167 20.30 36.31 11.45
N GLY A 168 19.58 37.17 10.72
CA GLY A 168 19.91 37.56 9.35
C GLY A 168 19.73 36.43 8.33
N VAL A 169 18.92 35.42 8.62
CA VAL A 169 18.65 34.29 7.73
C VAL A 169 17.32 34.51 7.01
N ALA A 170 17.35 34.53 5.67
CA ALA A 170 16.15 34.67 4.87
C ALA A 170 15.25 33.43 4.99
N LEU A 171 13.94 33.64 5.15
CA LEU A 171 12.95 32.56 5.19
C LEU A 171 12.94 31.73 3.89
N SER A 172 13.25 32.34 2.75
CA SER A 172 13.41 31.65 1.47
C SER A 172 14.50 30.58 1.53
N ASP A 173 15.62 30.89 2.17
CA ASP A 173 16.78 29.99 2.26
C ASP A 173 16.47 28.82 3.19
N ILE A 174 15.75 29.07 4.29
CA ILE A 174 15.26 28.03 5.20
C ILE A 174 14.31 27.09 4.46
N ASN A 175 13.31 27.62 3.76
CA ASN A 175 12.36 26.81 3.01
C ASN A 175 13.05 25.98 1.92
N GLN A 176 13.92 26.60 1.12
CA GLN A 176 14.68 25.90 0.08
C GLN A 176 15.57 24.80 0.68
N THR A 177 16.21 25.06 1.81
CA THR A 177 17.05 24.08 2.50
C THR A 177 16.23 22.90 3.00
N ILE A 178 15.10 23.13 3.68
CA ILE A 178 14.21 22.06 4.17
C ILE A 178 13.69 21.23 2.98
N SER A 179 13.16 21.89 1.94
CA SER A 179 12.64 21.21 0.75
C SER A 179 13.70 20.38 0.03
N THR A 180 14.92 20.90 -0.08
CA THR A 180 16.03 20.17 -0.73
C THR A 180 16.54 19.04 0.17
N ALA A 181 16.64 19.24 1.49
CA ALA A 181 17.24 18.27 2.41
C ALA A 181 16.36 17.04 2.69
N PHE A 182 15.04 17.24 2.82
CA PHE A 182 14.08 16.18 3.11
C PHE A 182 13.35 15.66 1.87
N GLY A 183 13.25 16.48 0.83
CA GLY A 183 12.67 16.08 -0.45
C GLY A 183 13.74 15.67 -1.45
N SER A 184 13.38 15.74 -2.72
CA SER A 184 14.32 15.74 -3.82
C SER A 184 14.04 16.96 -4.68
N ARG A 185 15.08 17.54 -5.25
CA ARG A 185 14.96 18.73 -6.11
C ARG A 185 15.31 18.35 -7.53
N TYR A 186 14.36 18.46 -8.43
CA TYR A 186 14.67 18.46 -9.86
C TYR A 186 15.56 19.67 -10.17
N VAL A 187 16.69 19.43 -10.82
CA VAL A 187 17.66 20.48 -11.13
C VAL A 187 17.55 20.88 -12.59
N ASN A 188 17.66 19.90 -13.49
CA ASN A 188 17.63 20.09 -14.94
C ASN A 188 17.49 18.74 -15.65
N ASP A 189 17.46 18.77 -16.98
CA ASP A 189 17.54 17.59 -17.83
C ASP A 189 18.95 17.43 -18.41
N PHE A 190 19.34 16.19 -18.71
CA PHE A 190 20.58 15.85 -19.40
C PHE A 190 20.36 14.78 -20.46
N LEU A 191 21.18 14.80 -21.52
CA LEU A 191 21.13 13.77 -22.56
C LEU A 191 21.94 12.55 -22.13
N ASN A 192 21.29 11.39 -22.10
CA ASN A 192 21.94 10.11 -21.84
C ASN A 192 21.57 9.13 -22.95
N GLN A 193 22.57 8.73 -23.75
CA GLN A 193 22.41 7.78 -24.87
C GLN A 193 21.26 8.18 -25.83
N GLY A 194 21.20 9.46 -26.21
CA GLY A 194 20.18 9.99 -27.11
C GLY A 194 18.79 10.16 -26.50
N ARG A 195 18.62 9.90 -25.19
CA ARG A 195 17.37 10.12 -24.46
C ARG A 195 17.56 11.20 -23.40
N VAL A 196 16.62 12.14 -23.35
CA VAL A 196 16.58 13.15 -22.30
C VAL A 196 16.18 12.48 -20.98
N LYS A 197 16.98 12.67 -19.93
CA LYS A 197 16.74 12.16 -18.57
C LYS A 197 16.76 13.32 -17.57
N LYS A 198 16.02 13.16 -16.48
CA LYS A 198 15.97 14.14 -15.39
C LYS A 198 17.17 14.00 -14.46
N SER A 199 17.80 15.11 -14.14
CA SER A 199 18.76 15.23 -13.04
C SER A 199 18.02 15.66 -11.78
N VAL A 200 18.19 14.86 -10.72
CA VAL A 200 17.55 15.08 -9.43
C VAL A 200 18.66 15.18 -8.38
N CYS A 201 18.64 16.24 -7.58
CA CYS A 201 19.42 16.35 -6.36
C CYS A 201 18.65 15.63 -5.24
N PRO A 202 19.12 14.46 -4.78
CA PRO A 202 18.48 13.76 -3.69
C PRO A 202 18.71 14.54 -2.39
N GLY A 203 17.68 14.64 -1.56
CA GLY A 203 17.84 15.20 -0.24
C GLY A 203 18.79 14.34 0.60
N ARG A 204 19.61 15.03 1.39
CA ARG A 204 20.60 14.39 2.28
C ARG A 204 19.95 13.44 3.30
N TYR A 205 18.67 13.64 3.60
CA TYR A 205 17.86 12.81 4.49
C TYR A 205 16.66 12.17 3.79
N ALA A 206 16.58 12.25 2.46
CA ALA A 206 15.59 11.50 1.70
C ALA A 206 15.91 10.01 1.84
N ILE A 207 14.95 9.21 2.33
CA ILE A 207 15.07 7.76 2.40
C ILE A 207 15.43 7.27 0.98
N PRO A 208 16.56 6.57 0.78
CA PRO A 208 17.02 6.24 -0.55
C PRO A 208 15.99 5.37 -1.25
N TYR A 209 15.46 5.89 -2.36
CA TYR A 209 14.73 5.10 -3.34
C TYR A 209 15.78 4.21 -4.01
N VAL A 210 15.77 2.92 -3.72
CA VAL A 210 16.63 1.96 -4.42
C VAL A 210 16.04 1.81 -5.82
N ALA A 211 16.79 2.31 -6.80
CA ALA A 211 16.51 2.13 -8.23
C ALA A 211 16.89 0.73 -8.70
#